data_AF-A0A7W8MSN8-F1
#
_entry.id   AF-A0A7W8MSN8-F1
#
_cell.length_a   1.000
_cell.length_b   1.000
_cell.length_c   1.000
_cell.angle_alpha   90.00
_cell.angle_beta   90.00
_cell.angle_gamma   90.00
#
_symmetry.space_group_name_H-M   'P 1'
#
loop_
_entity.id
_entity.type
_entity.pdbx_description
1 polymer ?
#
loop_
_entity_poly.entity_id
_entity_poly.type
_entity_poly.pdbx_seq_one_letter_code
_entity_poly.pdbx_strand_id
1 'polypeptide(L)'
;MATAADAELILKLYEMRREETLRKARRFLVFEFDPKTLEELRVVSRDVKAEHNPSWRQALSYWEMAASLVLRGALDPDLFLDTNNEGILLYAKFHHFHAETEKESGNRFMAQTAALIDAYPAARSRYEGFLKNFGLPTPSV
;
A
#
# COMPACT_ATOMS: atom_id res chain seq x y z
N MET A 1 1.10 5.97 -23.02
CA MET A 1 2.37 6.73 -23.04
C MET A 1 2.17 7.90 -22.11
N ALA A 2 3.04 8.01 -21.12
CA ALA A 2 2.98 9.07 -20.14
C ALA A 2 3.12 10.47 -20.77
N THR A 3 2.44 11.43 -20.16
CA THR A 3 2.43 12.84 -20.55
C THR A 3 3.15 13.70 -19.52
N ALA A 4 3.37 14.99 -19.85
CA ALA A 4 3.88 15.94 -18.87
C ALA A 4 2.95 16.11 -17.65
N ALA A 5 1.64 16.00 -17.84
CA ALA A 5 0.67 16.07 -16.74
C ALA A 5 0.80 14.87 -15.78
N ASP A 6 1.07 13.67 -16.31
CA ASP A 6 1.37 12.49 -15.48
C ASP A 6 2.63 12.72 -14.64
N ALA A 7 3.68 13.29 -15.25
CA ALA A 7 4.92 13.63 -14.54
C ALA A 7 4.68 14.67 -13.43
N GLU A 8 3.87 15.70 -13.68
CA GLU A 8 3.49 16.68 -12.67
C GLU A 8 2.73 16.05 -11.50
N LEU A 9 1.81 15.11 -11.77
CA LEU A 9 1.11 14.36 -10.72
C LEU A 9 2.09 13.50 -9.89
N ILE A 10 3.06 12.84 -10.53
CA ILE A 10 4.10 12.08 -9.81
C ILE A 10 4.94 12.99 -8.92
N LEU A 11 5.37 14.14 -9.43
CA LEU A 11 6.14 15.12 -8.65
C LEU A 11 5.32 15.64 -7.46
N LYS A 12 4.01 15.85 -7.64
CA LYS A 12 3.10 16.26 -6.57
C LYS A 12 2.91 15.16 -5.52
N LEU A 13 2.76 13.90 -5.93
CA LEU A 13 2.77 12.75 -5.01
C LEU A 13 4.09 12.71 -4.23
N TYR A 14 5.23 12.89 -4.91
CA TYR A 14 6.53 12.95 -4.25
C TYR A 14 6.64 14.12 -3.27
N GLU A 15 6.11 15.30 -3.60
CA GLU A 15 6.08 16.42 -2.67
C GLU A 15 5.28 16.09 -1.40
N MET A 16 4.06 15.57 -1.56
CA MET A 16 3.21 15.17 -0.44
C MET A 16 3.87 14.11 0.45
N ARG A 17 4.58 13.12 -0.13
CA ARG A 17 5.25 12.07 0.66
C ARG A 17 6.36 12.58 1.59
N ARG A 18 6.85 13.80 1.36
CA ARG A 18 7.91 14.44 2.16
C ARG A 18 7.37 15.24 3.33
N GLU A 19 6.09 15.60 3.30
CA GLU A 19 5.40 16.23 4.42
C GLU A 19 5.70 15.43 5.70
N GLU A 20 5.99 16.12 6.79
CA GLU A 20 6.60 15.54 7.98
C GLU A 20 5.74 14.43 8.59
N THR A 21 4.43 14.63 8.68
CA THR A 21 3.47 13.68 9.23
C THR A 21 3.44 12.40 8.39
N LEU A 22 3.25 12.53 7.08
CA LEU A 22 3.22 11.38 6.18
C LEU A 22 4.58 10.68 6.11
N ARG A 23 5.68 11.42 6.14
CA ARG A 23 7.04 10.85 6.16
C ARG A 23 7.30 10.02 7.42
N LYS A 24 6.88 10.49 8.60
CA LYS A 24 6.94 9.72 9.85
C LYS A 24 6.06 8.47 9.79
N ALA A 25 4.81 8.62 9.32
CA ALA A 25 3.88 7.50 9.19
C ALA A 25 4.41 6.39 8.27
N ARG A 26 4.93 6.76 7.11
CA ARG A 26 5.55 5.83 6.15
C ARG A 26 6.77 5.13 6.76
N ARG A 27 7.65 5.89 7.43
CA ARG A 27 8.83 5.32 8.10
C ARG A 27 8.42 4.28 9.12
N PHE A 28 7.45 4.59 9.98
CA PHE A 28 6.93 3.67 10.97
C PHE A 28 6.43 2.37 10.34
N LEU A 29 5.51 2.44 9.37
CA LEU A 29 4.93 1.24 8.77
C LEU A 29 5.94 0.40 7.98
N VAL A 30 6.89 1.03 7.29
CA VAL A 30 7.87 0.32 6.47
C VAL A 30 8.94 -0.32 7.34
N PHE A 31 9.51 0.43 8.30
CA PHE A 31 10.76 0.03 8.97
C PHE A 31 10.63 -0.33 10.45
N GLU A 32 9.60 0.15 11.16
CA GLU A 32 9.54 0.05 12.62
C GLU A 32 8.42 -0.90 13.09
N PHE A 33 7.31 -0.93 12.36
CA PHE A 33 6.16 -1.78 12.69
C PHE A 33 6.20 -3.12 11.96
N ASP A 34 6.43 -4.19 12.69
CA ASP A 34 6.59 -5.55 12.15
C ASP A 34 5.81 -6.57 13.01
N PRO A 35 4.46 -6.49 13.02
CA PRO A 35 3.62 -7.36 13.83
C PRO A 35 3.80 -8.82 13.41
N LYS A 36 3.88 -9.72 14.39
CA LYS A 36 4.00 -11.17 14.22
C LYS A 36 2.67 -11.89 14.38
N THR A 37 1.69 -11.21 14.97
CA THR A 37 0.36 -11.76 15.20
C THR A 37 -0.73 -10.77 14.78
N LEU A 38 -1.92 -11.30 14.51
CA LEU A 38 -3.09 -10.48 14.20
C LEU A 38 -3.45 -9.54 15.35
N GLU A 39 -3.24 -9.96 16.60
CA GLU A 39 -3.50 -9.11 17.76
C GLU A 39 -2.53 -7.93 17.86
N GLU A 40 -1.24 -8.15 17.60
CA GLU A 40 -0.26 -7.04 17.49
C GLU A 40 -0.63 -6.07 16.37
N LEU A 41 -1.10 -6.59 15.22
CA LEU A 41 -1.63 -5.74 14.16
C LEU A 41 -2.83 -4.92 14.63
N ARG A 42 -3.78 -5.54 15.34
CA ARG A 42 -5.02 -4.90 15.81
C ARG A 42 -4.78 -3.80 16.83
N VAL A 43 -3.77 -3.95 17.69
CA VAL A 43 -3.34 -2.88 18.62
C VAL A 43 -3.07 -1.57 17.88
N VAL A 44 -2.47 -1.61 16.68
CA VAL A 44 -2.22 -0.41 15.89
C VAL A 44 -3.35 -0.10 14.91
N SER A 45 -3.90 -1.10 14.23
CA SER A 45 -4.84 -0.90 13.11
C SER A 45 -6.29 -0.67 13.53
N ARG A 46 -6.70 -1.12 14.73
CA ARG A 46 -8.09 -1.08 15.21
C ARG A 46 -8.31 -0.22 16.45
N ASP A 47 -7.33 -0.14 17.36
CA ASP A 47 -7.45 0.75 18.51
C ASP A 47 -7.23 2.20 18.09
N VAL A 48 -8.31 2.98 18.03
CA VAL A 48 -8.29 4.40 17.68
C VAL A 48 -7.56 5.28 18.70
N LYS A 49 -7.30 4.76 19.91
CA LYS A 49 -6.54 5.46 20.95
C LYS A 49 -5.04 5.15 20.90
N ALA A 50 -4.63 4.16 20.10
CA ALA A 50 -3.23 3.81 19.97
C ALA A 50 -2.43 4.93 19.29
N GLU A 51 -1.24 5.22 19.82
CA GLU A 51 -0.36 6.30 19.37
C GLU A 51 -0.08 6.24 17.86
N HIS A 52 0.12 5.03 17.32
CA HIS A 52 0.46 4.84 15.90
C HIS A 52 -0.74 4.54 14.99
N ASN A 53 -1.97 4.53 15.50
CA ASN A 53 -3.16 4.37 14.65
C ASN A 53 -3.30 5.49 13.60
N PRO A 54 -3.03 6.78 13.91
CA PRO A 54 -2.99 7.82 12.90
C PRO A 54 -1.95 7.56 11.81
N SER A 55 -0.78 7.01 12.16
CA SER A 55 0.26 6.65 11.18
C SER A 55 -0.22 5.55 10.23
N TRP A 56 -0.86 4.52 10.78
CA TRP A 56 -1.51 3.46 10.00
C TRP A 56 -2.51 4.02 9.00
N ARG A 57 -3.46 4.83 9.47
CA ARG A 57 -4.49 5.43 8.63
C ARG A 57 -3.91 6.37 7.57
N GLN A 58 -2.95 7.22 7.95
CA GLN A 58 -2.39 8.23 7.07
C GLN A 58 -1.63 7.62 5.89
N ALA A 59 -0.74 6.66 6.16
CA ALA A 59 0.06 6.05 5.10
C ALA A 59 -0.76 5.15 4.17
N LEU A 60 -1.69 4.33 4.70
CA LEU A 60 -2.52 3.47 3.86
C LEU A 60 -3.49 4.28 2.98
N SER A 61 -4.17 5.27 3.56
CA SER A 61 -5.11 6.10 2.78
C SER A 61 -4.43 6.91 1.69
N TYR A 62 -3.20 7.40 1.94
CA TYR A 62 -2.39 8.07 0.94
C TYR A 62 -2.09 7.17 -0.27
N TRP A 63 -1.66 5.94 -0.03
CA TRP A 63 -1.36 5.00 -1.12
C TRP A 63 -2.61 4.48 -1.84
N GLU A 64 -3.72 4.28 -1.12
CA GLU A 64 -5.00 3.93 -1.71
C GLU A 64 -5.53 5.03 -2.64
N MET A 65 -5.39 6.30 -2.23
CA MET A 65 -5.71 7.44 -3.09
C MET A 65 -4.82 7.43 -4.33
N ALA A 66 -3.50 7.26 -4.19
CA ALA A 66 -2.58 7.25 -5.32
C ALA A 66 -2.88 6.10 -6.31
N ALA A 67 -3.13 4.89 -5.82
CA ALA A 67 -3.54 3.76 -6.64
C ALA A 67 -4.88 4.02 -7.37
N SER A 68 -5.81 4.73 -6.72
CA SER A 68 -7.07 5.10 -7.36
C SER A 68 -6.90 6.04 -8.55
N LEU A 69 -5.91 6.94 -8.54
CA LEU A 69 -5.63 7.81 -9.68
C LEU A 69 -5.24 6.98 -10.92
N VAL A 70 -4.41 5.95 -10.73
CA VAL A 70 -4.00 5.03 -11.79
C VAL A 70 -5.18 4.24 -12.32
N LEU A 71 -5.95 3.60 -11.42
CA LEU A 71 -7.10 2.76 -11.79
C LEU A 71 -8.23 3.54 -12.47
N ARG A 72 -8.30 4.86 -12.25
CA ARG A 72 -9.28 5.75 -12.90
C ARG A 72 -8.74 6.38 -14.19
N GLY A 73 -7.52 6.04 -14.61
CA GLY A 73 -6.89 6.57 -15.81
C GLY A 73 -6.44 8.03 -15.71
N ALA A 74 -6.36 8.58 -14.48
CA ALA A 74 -5.86 9.94 -14.24
C ALA A 74 -4.33 10.01 -14.18
N LEU A 75 -3.66 8.86 -14.04
CA LEU A 75 -2.21 8.76 -14.00
C LEU A 75 -1.74 7.52 -14.76
N ASP A 76 -0.78 7.68 -15.66
CA ASP A 76 -0.18 6.59 -16.43
C ASP A 76 0.39 5.49 -15.50
N PRO A 77 -0.03 4.22 -15.67
CA PRO A 77 0.33 3.13 -14.78
C PRO A 77 1.82 2.80 -14.80
N ASP A 78 2.45 2.84 -15.98
CA ASP A 78 3.87 2.49 -16.11
C ASP A 78 4.72 3.54 -15.40
N LEU A 79 4.43 4.83 -15.62
CA LEU A 79 5.13 5.92 -14.92
C LEU A 79 4.94 5.86 -13.39
N PHE A 80 3.73 5.57 -12.92
CA PHE A 80 3.47 5.39 -11.48
C PHE A 80 4.29 4.22 -10.93
N LEU A 81 4.26 3.09 -11.62
CA LEU A 81 4.93 1.87 -11.21
C LEU A 81 6.46 2.04 -11.24
N ASP A 82 7.04 2.79 -12.17
CA ASP A 82 8.48 3.04 -12.19
C ASP A 82 9.00 3.81 -10.97
N THR A 83 8.13 4.60 -10.32
CA THR A 83 8.53 5.54 -9.27
C THR A 83 7.94 5.23 -7.89
N ASN A 84 6.89 4.40 -7.80
CA ASN A 84 6.16 4.13 -6.57
C ASN A 84 5.87 2.64 -6.38
N ASN A 85 6.40 2.07 -5.29
CA ASN A 85 6.19 0.67 -4.92
C ASN A 85 5.73 0.47 -3.47
N GLU A 86 5.65 1.54 -2.68
CA GLU A 86 5.44 1.40 -1.23
C GLU A 86 4.02 0.94 -0.89
N GLY A 87 2.99 1.36 -1.63
CA GLY A 87 1.64 0.82 -1.47
C GLY A 87 1.62 -0.71 -1.62
N ILE A 88 2.29 -1.23 -2.66
CA ILE A 88 2.44 -2.66 -2.93
C ILE A 88 3.22 -3.36 -1.80
N LEU A 89 4.29 -2.73 -1.30
CA LEU A 89 5.06 -3.23 -0.15
C LEU A 89 4.18 -3.35 1.09
N LEU A 90 3.42 -2.31 1.44
CA LEU A 90 2.53 -2.31 2.60
C LEU A 90 1.41 -3.35 2.46
N TYR A 91 0.87 -3.51 1.25
CA TYR A 91 -0.08 -4.58 0.96
C TYR A 91 0.55 -5.96 1.18
N ALA A 92 1.72 -6.24 0.59
CA ALA A 92 2.45 -7.50 0.81
C ALA A 92 2.74 -7.76 2.29
N LYS A 93 3.12 -6.72 3.03
CA LYS A 93 3.48 -6.82 4.45
C LYS A 93 2.30 -7.17 5.34
N PHE A 94 1.08 -6.68 5.06
CA PHE A 94 -0.05 -6.80 5.98
C PHE A 94 -1.23 -7.63 5.47
N HIS A 95 -1.37 -7.85 4.16
CA HIS A 95 -2.54 -8.51 3.56
C HIS A 95 -2.86 -9.88 4.16
N HIS A 96 -1.84 -10.68 4.47
CA HIS A 96 -2.04 -12.02 5.04
C HIS A 96 -2.78 -12.04 6.38
N PHE A 97 -2.66 -10.97 7.19
CA PHE A 97 -3.45 -10.83 8.43
C PHE A 97 -4.93 -10.55 8.18
N HIS A 98 -5.29 -10.10 6.98
CA HIS A 98 -6.64 -9.72 6.62
C HIS A 98 -7.41 -10.83 5.89
N ALA A 99 -6.76 -11.92 5.47
CA ALA A 99 -7.35 -12.97 4.63
C ALA A 99 -8.69 -13.52 5.14
N GLU A 100 -8.81 -13.80 6.44
CA GLU A 100 -10.07 -14.27 7.04
C GLU A 100 -11.16 -13.19 7.01
N THR A 101 -10.83 -11.95 7.39
CA THR A 101 -11.78 -10.83 7.37
C THR A 101 -12.22 -10.48 5.95
N GLU A 102 -11.33 -10.61 4.95
CA GLU A 102 -11.69 -10.44 3.53
C GLU A 102 -12.70 -11.50 3.08
N LYS A 103 -12.49 -12.76 3.47
CA LYS A 103 -13.39 -13.87 3.16
C LYS A 103 -14.79 -13.68 3.77
N GLU A 104 -14.86 -13.17 4.99
CA GLU A 104 -16.14 -12.94 5.69
C GLU A 104 -16.88 -11.71 5.17
N SER A 105 -16.16 -10.60 4.95
CA SER A 105 -16.78 -9.31 4.64
C SER A 105 -16.93 -9.04 3.14
N GLY A 106 -16.19 -9.76 2.29
CA GLY A 106 -16.05 -9.47 0.87
C GLY A 106 -15.22 -8.21 0.55
N ASN A 107 -14.74 -7.49 1.58
CA ASN A 107 -13.97 -6.25 1.40
C ASN A 107 -12.48 -6.54 1.50
N ARG A 108 -11.74 -6.21 0.44
CA ARG A 108 -10.28 -6.36 0.39
C ARG A 108 -9.58 -5.30 1.24
N PHE A 109 -8.55 -5.70 1.96
CA PHE A 109 -7.56 -4.80 2.53
C PHE A 109 -6.89 -4.02 1.40
N MET A 110 -6.71 -2.70 1.58
CA MET A 110 -6.17 -1.80 0.55
C MET A 110 -6.71 -2.12 -0.85
N ALA A 111 -8.04 -2.09 -1.00
CA ALA A 111 -8.74 -2.56 -2.19
C ALA A 111 -8.21 -1.98 -3.51
N GLN A 112 -7.76 -0.73 -3.53
CA GLN A 112 -7.20 -0.10 -4.73
C GLN A 112 -5.81 -0.62 -5.05
N THR A 113 -4.96 -0.81 -4.05
CA THR A 113 -3.66 -1.44 -4.24
C THR A 113 -3.81 -2.90 -4.69
N ALA A 114 -4.77 -3.62 -4.10
CA ALA A 114 -5.09 -4.99 -4.47
C ALA A 114 -5.57 -5.07 -5.93
N ALA A 115 -6.45 -4.16 -6.36
CA ALA A 115 -6.91 -4.06 -7.73
C ALA A 115 -5.79 -3.64 -8.72
N LEU A 116 -4.87 -2.77 -8.30
CA LEU A 116 -3.68 -2.40 -9.07
C LEU A 116 -2.77 -3.61 -9.31
N ILE A 117 -2.53 -4.42 -8.28
CA ILE A 117 -1.76 -5.68 -8.37
C ILE A 117 -2.44 -6.66 -9.34
N ASP A 118 -3.78 -6.72 -9.34
CA ASP A 118 -4.51 -7.59 -10.24
C ASP A 118 -4.46 -7.14 -11.70
N ALA A 119 -4.57 -5.83 -11.93
CA ALA A 119 -4.66 -5.25 -13.26
C ALA A 119 -3.31 -5.21 -14.01
N TYR A 120 -2.19 -5.03 -13.29
CA TYR A 120 -0.89 -4.76 -13.92
C TYR A 120 0.16 -5.84 -13.60
N PRO A 121 0.68 -6.57 -14.61
CA PRO A 121 1.70 -7.62 -14.40
C PRO A 121 2.97 -7.13 -13.68
N ALA A 122 3.40 -5.89 -13.94
CA ALA A 122 4.54 -5.29 -13.26
C ALA A 122 4.28 -5.09 -11.75
N ALA A 123 3.05 -4.70 -11.37
CA ALA A 123 2.66 -4.57 -9.97
C ALA A 123 2.63 -5.95 -9.28
N ARG A 124 2.08 -6.97 -9.95
CA ARG A 124 2.09 -8.37 -9.48
C ARG A 124 3.51 -8.90 -9.25
N SER A 125 4.40 -8.71 -10.22
CA SER A 125 5.80 -9.15 -10.08
C SER A 125 6.49 -8.53 -8.87
N ARG A 126 6.22 -7.24 -8.58
CA ARG A 126 6.78 -6.58 -7.39
C ARG A 126 6.16 -7.07 -6.09
N TYR A 127 4.85 -7.30 -6.07
CA TYR A 127 4.17 -7.91 -4.94
C TYR A 127 4.78 -9.27 -4.58
N GLU A 128 4.95 -10.15 -5.57
CA GLU A 128 5.60 -11.46 -5.39
C GLU A 128 7.04 -11.34 -4.88
N GLY A 129 7.79 -10.35 -5.40
CA GLY A 129 9.13 -10.03 -4.91
C GLY A 129 9.15 -9.62 -3.43
N PHE A 130 8.19 -8.79 -2.99
CA PHE A 130 8.07 -8.42 -1.58
C PHE A 130 7.67 -9.60 -0.69
N LEU A 131 6.73 -10.44 -1.12
CA LEU A 131 6.38 -11.66 -0.38
C LEU A 131 7.59 -12.56 -0.16
N LYS A 132 8.41 -12.78 -1.20
CA LYS A 132 9.66 -13.52 -1.09
C LYS A 132 10.61 -12.89 -0.07
N ASN A 133 10.76 -11.56 -0.07
CA ASN A 133 11.62 -10.85 0.87
C ASN A 133 11.11 -10.95 2.32
N PHE A 134 9.79 -11.04 2.52
CA PHE A 134 9.18 -11.23 3.84
C PHE A 134 9.10 -12.71 4.26
N GLY A 135 9.48 -13.65 3.40
CA GLY A 135 9.33 -15.09 3.66
C GLY A 135 7.86 -15.54 3.69
N LEU A 136 6.97 -14.79 3.04
CA LEU A 136 5.54 -15.08 2.97
C LEU A 136 5.22 -15.89 1.71
N PRO A 137 4.22 -16.81 1.76
CA PRO A 137 3.81 -17.58 0.61
C PRO A 137 3.13 -16.70 -0.44
N THR A 138 3.37 -16.98 -1.72
CA THR A 138 2.60 -16.37 -2.81
C THR A 138 1.18 -16.94 -2.83
N PRO A 139 0.13 -16.10 -2.87
CA PRO A 139 -1.24 -16.59 -3.01
C PRO A 139 -1.37 -17.41 -4.28
N SER A 140 -2.02 -18.58 -4.17
CA SER A 140 -2.39 -19.37 -5.34
C SER A 140 -3.42 -18.59 -6.16
N VAL A 141 -3.14 -18.39 -7.45
CA VAL A 141 -4.01 -17.71 -8.42
C VAL A 141 -5.36 -18.42 -8.54
#